data_AF-A0A558HWQ7-F1
#
_entry.id   AF-A0A558HWQ7-F1
#
_cell.length_a   1.000
_cell.length_b   1.000
_cell.length_c   1.000
_cell.angle_alpha   90.00
_cell.angle_beta   90.00
_cell.angle_gamma   90.00
#
_symmetry.space_group_name_H-M   'P 1'
#
loop_
_entity.id
_entity.type
_entity.pdbx_description
1 polymer ?
#
loop_
_entity_poly.entity_id
_entity_poly.type
_entity_poly.pdbx_seq_one_letter_code
_entity_poly.pdbx_strand_id
1 'polypeptide(L)'
;MPIIPSDSAREALESAVDRPLAQQASATQVSADQGHASHSPPGSSTSSVAEWLASPGAATHDLRASSALYHHPLVRDIAWLLSTPDLLHISAYPRPSLSSLGLADSNVRHRWLSELEQQPQILEGAIDEHRHYRLGRYHELLWQFVLKHAPDSRLLISNLAIKDAKITLGELDLIYQTSSERAPTHLEVAIKFYLGLPEGPGAVNSPARWIGPGGADSLAIKYQRSLHHQLPLAHTPKGLHTLRAALVKIERDETGLEKVEPEVPLQQQLALPGCLFRPWQPETTLADHLPPPAGCHPDTAMQAGWWVHLSDFPAFCAALSKISTDEAVREQQCLQGIVREKPAWLAPPLKEDLVPWHALDDWLHQHFCVSEQHTSRPPHPRQLWLELTPEISSATSHSVIPSATTHVSHQWRVFVVPDDWPNQVPLPPVNKVRWQ
;
A
#
# COMPACT_ATOMS: atom_id res chain seq x y z
N MET A 1 45.14 -41.04 20.11
CA MET A 1 46.09 -42.15 19.88
C MET A 1 46.05 -43.07 21.10
N PRO A 2 46.17 -44.42 20.98
CA PRO A 2 46.28 -45.25 19.77
C PRO A 2 44.91 -45.38 19.01
N ILE A 3 44.54 -46.55 18.47
CA ILE A 3 44.69 -46.89 17.04
C ILE A 3 43.67 -47.95 16.54
N ILE A 4 43.54 -47.97 15.21
CA ILE A 4 42.83 -48.79 14.19
C ILE A 4 43.24 -50.30 14.21
N PRO A 5 42.37 -51.31 13.88
CA PRO A 5 41.83 -51.67 12.54
C PRO A 5 40.26 -51.76 12.50
N SER A 6 39.51 -51.67 11.39
CA SER A 6 39.64 -52.16 9.98
C SER A 6 39.42 -53.69 9.84
N ASP A 7 38.74 -54.25 8.82
CA ASP A 7 38.69 -53.92 7.37
C ASP A 7 37.29 -54.03 6.70
N SER A 8 37.25 -53.73 5.39
CA SER A 8 36.13 -53.91 4.44
C SER A 8 36.46 -54.99 3.40
N ALA A 9 35.46 -55.66 2.81
CA ALA A 9 35.63 -56.37 1.53
C ALA A 9 34.30 -56.69 0.79
N ARG A 10 34.38 -56.70 -0.55
CA ARG A 10 33.48 -57.31 -1.57
C ARG A 10 32.09 -56.68 -1.76
N GLU A 11 31.50 -56.57 -2.95
CA GLU A 11 31.95 -56.53 -4.37
C GLU A 11 30.68 -56.17 -5.21
N ALA A 12 30.69 -55.55 -6.41
CA ALA A 12 31.76 -55.02 -7.28
C ALA A 12 31.21 -53.71 -7.97
N LEU A 13 31.40 -53.30 -9.24
CA LEU A 13 32.02 -53.85 -10.46
C LEU A 13 32.54 -52.68 -11.37
N GLU A 14 32.74 -52.96 -12.66
CA GLU A 14 33.41 -52.20 -13.73
C GLU A 14 32.53 -51.10 -14.39
N SER A 15 33.01 -49.98 -14.99
CA SER A 15 34.06 -49.75 -16.04
C SER A 15 33.64 -50.28 -17.44
N ALA A 16 33.65 -49.54 -18.57
CA ALA A 16 33.96 -48.13 -18.88
C ALA A 16 33.43 -47.75 -20.32
N VAL A 17 34.13 -46.87 -21.06
CA VAL A 17 34.05 -46.57 -22.53
C VAL A 17 33.29 -45.32 -23.02
N ASP A 18 34.07 -44.23 -23.16
CA ASP A 18 34.29 -43.32 -24.32
C ASP A 18 33.17 -42.82 -25.30
N ARG A 19 33.17 -41.47 -25.45
CA ARG A 19 32.86 -40.60 -26.62
C ARG A 19 31.44 -40.38 -27.20
N PRO A 20 31.20 -39.19 -27.82
CA PRO A 20 29.91 -38.78 -28.37
C PRO A 20 29.80 -38.94 -29.89
N LEU A 21 28.58 -38.83 -30.42
CA LEU A 21 28.28 -38.69 -31.85
C LEU A 21 27.14 -37.69 -32.05
N ALA A 22 27.36 -36.69 -32.90
CA ALA A 22 26.31 -35.82 -33.43
C ALA A 22 25.77 -36.42 -34.74
N GLN A 23 24.46 -36.31 -34.99
CA GLN A 23 23.89 -36.62 -36.30
C GLN A 23 22.76 -35.64 -36.65
N GLN A 24 22.63 -35.40 -37.96
CA GLN A 24 21.68 -34.46 -38.55
C GLN A 24 20.36 -35.18 -38.86
N ALA A 25 19.26 -34.43 -38.87
CA ALA A 25 18.03 -34.83 -39.55
C ALA A 25 17.49 -33.62 -40.32
N SER A 26 17.48 -33.71 -41.64
CA SER A 26 16.98 -32.64 -42.52
C SER A 26 15.56 -32.93 -43.01
N ALA A 27 14.74 -31.88 -43.01
CA ALA A 27 13.59 -31.60 -43.87
C ALA A 27 12.78 -32.77 -44.49
N THR A 28 11.49 -32.82 -44.15
CA THR A 28 10.43 -33.20 -45.09
C THR A 28 9.44 -32.05 -45.18
N GLN A 29 9.23 -31.50 -46.38
CA GLN A 29 8.17 -30.51 -46.62
C GLN A 29 6.87 -31.21 -47.03
N VAL A 30 5.76 -30.78 -46.45
CA VAL A 30 4.39 -30.93 -47.02
C VAL A 30 3.68 -29.59 -46.83
N SER A 31 3.02 -29.10 -47.88
CA SER A 31 2.48 -27.74 -47.92
C SER A 31 0.98 -27.65 -47.62
N ALA A 32 0.58 -26.53 -46.99
CA ALA A 32 -0.78 -25.96 -46.92
C ALA A 32 -1.87 -26.83 -46.23
N ASP A 33 -2.67 -26.31 -45.32
CA ASP A 33 -3.59 -25.19 -45.60
C ASP A 33 -3.67 -24.12 -44.48
N GLN A 34 -4.52 -23.11 -44.66
CA GLN A 34 -4.56 -21.88 -43.86
C GLN A 34 -5.47 -21.96 -42.62
N GLY A 35 -5.01 -21.37 -41.51
CA GLY A 35 -5.82 -21.08 -40.32
C GLY A 35 -5.19 -19.97 -39.49
N HIS A 36 -5.88 -18.84 -39.34
CA HIS A 36 -5.33 -17.69 -38.61
C HIS A 36 -5.28 -17.93 -37.10
N ALA A 37 -4.06 -18.06 -36.56
CA ALA A 37 -3.76 -17.89 -35.13
C ALA A 37 -2.58 -16.91 -34.99
N SER A 38 -2.86 -15.65 -34.65
CA SER A 38 -1.84 -14.61 -34.48
C SER A 38 -1.13 -14.74 -33.13
N HIS A 39 0.02 -15.40 -33.11
CA HIS A 39 0.92 -15.38 -31.95
C HIS A 39 1.58 -14.00 -31.80
N SER A 40 1.08 -13.18 -30.88
CA SER A 40 1.79 -12.00 -30.41
C SER A 40 2.98 -12.40 -29.51
N PRO A 41 4.16 -11.76 -29.64
CA PRO A 41 5.23 -11.91 -28.66
C PRO A 41 4.86 -11.24 -27.33
N PRO A 42 5.51 -11.60 -26.20
CA PRO A 42 5.26 -10.95 -24.92
C PRO A 42 5.63 -9.45 -24.99
N GLY A 43 4.66 -8.59 -24.67
CA GLY A 43 4.83 -7.13 -24.71
C GLY A 43 5.87 -6.62 -23.71
N SER A 44 6.71 -5.69 -24.15
CA SER A 44 7.79 -5.11 -23.33
C SER A 44 7.25 -4.18 -22.24
N SER A 45 7.78 -4.32 -21.03
CA SER A 45 7.39 -3.56 -19.82
C SER A 45 7.94 -2.12 -19.80
N THR A 46 7.91 -1.43 -20.93
CA THR A 46 8.53 -0.10 -21.13
C THR A 46 7.58 1.05 -20.85
N SER A 47 6.26 0.86 -21.03
CA SER A 47 5.27 1.93 -20.80
C SER A 47 5.15 2.27 -19.32
N SER A 48 4.95 1.28 -18.45
CA SER A 48 4.71 1.49 -17.01
C SER A 48 5.86 2.17 -16.27
N VAL A 49 7.11 1.96 -16.68
CA VAL A 49 8.27 2.67 -16.12
C VAL A 49 8.31 4.12 -16.63
N ALA A 50 8.03 4.36 -17.92
CA ALA A 50 7.96 5.72 -18.45
C ALA A 50 6.78 6.52 -17.86
N GLU A 51 5.62 5.89 -17.69
CA GLU A 51 4.43 6.46 -17.02
C GLU A 51 4.73 6.79 -15.56
N TRP A 52 5.37 5.86 -14.83
CA TRP A 52 5.82 6.08 -13.46
C TRP A 52 6.75 7.31 -13.32
N LEU A 53 7.66 7.47 -14.28
CA LEU A 53 8.66 8.54 -14.30
C LEU A 53 8.15 9.87 -14.88
N ALA A 54 7.10 9.87 -15.71
CA ALA A 54 6.43 11.08 -16.19
C ALA A 54 5.60 11.78 -15.09
N SER A 55 5.43 11.14 -13.94
CA SER A 55 4.67 11.66 -12.79
C SER A 55 5.39 12.68 -11.88
N PRO A 56 6.31 13.55 -12.35
CA PRO A 56 6.29 14.94 -11.92
C PRO A 56 5.00 15.60 -12.42
N GLY A 57 4.77 15.56 -13.75
CA GLY A 57 3.71 16.28 -14.43
C GLY A 57 2.38 15.52 -14.56
N ALA A 58 2.41 14.18 -14.54
CA ALA A 58 1.22 13.34 -14.70
C ALA A 58 0.30 13.29 -13.46
N ALA A 59 -0.18 14.45 -13.00
CA ALA A 59 -1.33 14.55 -12.10
C ALA A 59 -2.65 14.38 -12.88
N THR A 60 -2.74 13.32 -13.70
CA THR A 60 -3.92 12.95 -14.49
C THR A 60 -4.94 12.14 -13.67
N HIS A 61 -4.66 11.90 -12.40
CA HIS A 61 -5.61 11.41 -11.42
C HIS A 61 -5.81 12.46 -10.32
N ASP A 62 -7.05 12.94 -10.20
CA ASP A 62 -7.49 13.67 -9.02
C ASP A 62 -7.51 12.69 -7.84
N LEU A 63 -6.42 12.68 -7.07
CA LEU A 63 -6.24 11.84 -5.89
C LEU A 63 -7.31 12.10 -4.81
N ARG A 64 -8.02 13.25 -4.88
CA ARG A 64 -9.14 13.60 -4.00
C ARG A 64 -10.48 13.03 -4.48
N ALA A 65 -10.65 12.66 -5.75
CA ALA A 65 -11.94 12.36 -6.37
C ALA A 65 -12.84 11.40 -5.58
N SER A 66 -12.29 10.29 -5.04
CA SER A 66 -13.04 9.31 -4.23
C SER A 66 -13.61 9.89 -2.93
N SER A 67 -12.98 10.94 -2.40
CA SER A 67 -13.34 11.63 -1.16
C SER A 67 -14.00 13.01 -1.36
N ALA A 68 -14.06 13.52 -2.59
CA ALA A 68 -14.34 14.93 -2.88
C ALA A 68 -15.75 15.41 -2.49
N LEU A 69 -16.68 14.48 -2.24
CA LEU A 69 -18.09 14.76 -1.89
C LEU A 69 -18.35 14.81 -0.38
N TYR A 70 -17.35 14.50 0.46
CA TYR A 70 -17.50 14.33 1.91
C TYR A 70 -16.56 15.29 2.66
N HIS A 71 -17.00 15.86 3.77
CA HIS A 71 -16.22 16.77 4.60
C HIS A 71 -15.76 16.09 5.89
N HIS A 72 -16.54 15.17 6.46
CA HIS A 72 -16.20 14.52 7.72
C HIS A 72 -14.93 13.64 7.57
N PRO A 73 -13.88 13.81 8.40
CA PRO A 73 -12.58 13.18 8.18
C PRO A 73 -12.65 11.66 8.16
N LEU A 74 -13.40 11.03 9.08
CA LEU A 74 -13.56 9.57 9.11
C LEU A 74 -14.29 9.04 7.86
N VAL A 75 -15.24 9.79 7.30
CA VAL A 75 -15.99 9.39 6.09
C VAL A 75 -15.11 9.52 4.86
N ARG A 76 -14.31 10.60 4.78
CA ARG A 76 -13.27 10.78 3.76
C ARG A 76 -12.25 9.63 3.80
N ASP A 77 -11.82 9.20 4.99
CA ASP A 77 -10.87 8.10 5.17
C ASP A 77 -11.47 6.71 4.85
N ILE A 78 -12.76 6.45 5.13
CA ILE A 78 -13.45 5.26 4.60
C ILE A 78 -13.53 5.32 3.07
N ALA A 79 -13.90 6.47 2.48
CA ALA A 79 -14.01 6.62 1.04
C ALA A 79 -12.65 6.42 0.32
N TRP A 80 -11.55 6.87 0.95
CA TRP A 80 -10.19 6.54 0.53
C TRP A 80 -9.90 5.04 0.69
N LEU A 81 -10.20 4.44 1.86
CA LEU A 81 -9.93 3.04 2.15
C LEU A 81 -10.62 2.08 1.17
N LEU A 82 -11.87 2.36 0.81
CA LEU A 82 -12.66 1.60 -0.16
C LEU A 82 -12.15 1.75 -1.61
N SER A 83 -11.38 2.79 -1.91
CA SER A 83 -10.94 3.12 -3.28
C SER A 83 -9.44 2.94 -3.52
N THR A 84 -8.63 2.84 -2.47
CA THR A 84 -7.16 2.78 -2.58
C THR A 84 -6.69 1.39 -2.99
N PRO A 85 -5.74 1.28 -3.95
CA PRO A 85 -5.08 0.02 -4.28
C PRO A 85 -4.13 -0.46 -3.17
N ASP A 86 -3.74 -1.73 -3.24
CA ASP A 86 -2.74 -2.30 -2.34
C ASP A 86 -1.31 -2.06 -2.84
N LEU A 87 -0.32 -2.13 -1.95
CA LEU A 87 1.08 -1.90 -2.29
C LEU A 87 1.66 -2.96 -3.24
N LEU A 88 1.15 -4.19 -3.17
CA LEU A 88 1.59 -5.33 -3.97
C LEU A 88 0.38 -6.09 -4.51
N HIS A 89 0.45 -6.54 -5.76
CA HIS A 89 -0.57 -7.37 -6.38
C HIS A 89 -0.35 -8.86 -6.02
N ILE A 90 -1.02 -9.32 -4.96
CA ILE A 90 -0.87 -10.68 -4.41
C ILE A 90 -2.13 -11.50 -4.70
N SER A 91 -2.21 -12.09 -5.91
CA SER A 91 -3.42 -12.76 -6.42
C SER A 91 -3.96 -13.90 -5.55
N ALA A 92 -3.13 -14.52 -4.72
CA ALA A 92 -3.51 -15.62 -3.83
C ALA A 92 -4.22 -15.14 -2.54
N TYR A 93 -4.13 -13.86 -2.20
CA TYR A 93 -4.72 -13.25 -1.01
C TYR A 93 -5.29 -11.87 -1.38
N PRO A 94 -6.34 -11.81 -2.21
CA PRO A 94 -7.00 -10.55 -2.53
C PRO A 94 -7.54 -9.89 -1.26
N ARG A 95 -7.69 -8.57 -1.28
CA ARG A 95 -8.42 -7.80 -0.27
C ARG A 95 -9.94 -7.89 -0.48
N PRO A 96 -10.78 -7.45 0.47
CA PRO A 96 -12.22 -7.37 0.28
C PRO A 96 -12.54 -6.46 -0.91
N SER A 97 -13.33 -6.98 -1.85
CA SER A 97 -13.75 -6.25 -3.03
C SER A 97 -15.02 -5.45 -2.74
N LEU A 98 -15.26 -4.36 -3.49
CA LEU A 98 -16.49 -3.59 -3.38
C LEU A 98 -17.75 -4.45 -3.64
N SER A 99 -17.68 -5.47 -4.49
CA SER A 99 -18.79 -6.42 -4.68
C SER A 99 -19.02 -7.31 -3.47
N SER A 100 -17.97 -7.83 -2.81
CA SER A 100 -18.09 -8.64 -1.60
C SER A 100 -18.65 -7.89 -0.38
N LEU A 101 -18.69 -6.56 -0.44
CA LEU A 101 -19.20 -5.68 0.62
C LEU A 101 -20.60 -5.11 0.32
N GLY A 102 -21.17 -5.37 -0.86
CA GLY A 102 -22.44 -4.75 -1.30
C GLY A 102 -22.29 -3.29 -1.76
N LEU A 103 -21.05 -2.86 -2.03
CA LEU A 103 -20.66 -1.48 -2.34
C LEU A 103 -20.14 -1.30 -3.78
N ALA A 104 -20.37 -2.24 -4.70
CA ALA A 104 -19.91 -2.14 -6.08
C ALA A 104 -20.59 -1.00 -6.86
N ASP A 105 -21.92 -0.91 -6.79
CA ASP A 105 -22.69 0.18 -7.38
C ASP A 105 -22.30 1.53 -6.76
N SER A 106 -22.04 2.52 -7.60
CA SER A 106 -21.59 3.84 -7.17
C SER A 106 -22.65 4.64 -6.42
N ASN A 107 -23.94 4.44 -6.73
CA ASN A 107 -25.04 5.13 -6.08
C ASN A 107 -25.34 4.53 -4.70
N VAL A 108 -25.27 3.20 -4.56
CA VAL A 108 -25.34 2.50 -3.27
C VAL A 108 -24.16 2.93 -2.39
N ARG A 109 -22.93 2.89 -2.91
CA ARG A 109 -21.73 3.30 -2.17
C ARG A 109 -21.76 4.78 -1.76
N HIS A 110 -22.19 5.67 -2.66
CA HIS A 110 -22.34 7.09 -2.35
C HIS A 110 -23.44 7.35 -1.33
N ARG A 111 -24.61 6.67 -1.42
CA ARG A 111 -25.68 6.78 -0.43
C ARG A 111 -25.19 6.35 0.97
N TRP A 112 -24.56 5.19 1.07
CA TRP A 112 -24.02 4.66 2.33
C TRP A 112 -22.98 5.61 2.96
N LEU A 113 -22.05 6.16 2.17
CA LEU A 113 -21.12 7.19 2.65
C LEU A 113 -21.83 8.50 3.06
N SER A 114 -22.89 8.89 2.35
CA SER A 114 -23.67 10.10 2.64
C SER A 114 -24.57 9.97 3.88
N GLU A 115 -24.99 8.75 4.22
CA GLU A 115 -25.69 8.44 5.48
C GLU A 115 -24.72 8.55 6.68
N LEU A 116 -23.46 8.11 6.51
CA LEU A 116 -22.39 8.32 7.50
C LEU A 116 -21.99 9.80 7.65
N GLU A 117 -21.94 10.56 6.55
CA GLU A 117 -21.68 12.01 6.57
C GLU A 117 -22.76 12.78 7.33
N GLN A 118 -24.02 12.33 7.27
CA GLN A 118 -25.15 12.94 8.00
C GLN A 118 -25.24 12.52 9.47
N GLN A 119 -24.71 11.34 9.83
CA GLN A 119 -24.77 10.77 11.18
C GLN A 119 -23.39 10.21 11.61
N PRO A 120 -22.33 11.05 11.68
CA PRO A 120 -20.97 10.57 11.92
C PRO A 120 -20.76 9.97 13.32
N GLN A 121 -21.70 10.16 14.25
CA GLN A 121 -21.57 9.72 15.65
C GLN A 121 -21.45 8.20 15.81
N ILE A 122 -22.00 7.43 14.86
CA ILE A 122 -21.82 5.96 14.83
C ILE A 122 -20.37 5.56 14.49
N LEU A 123 -19.69 6.39 13.71
CA LEU A 123 -18.33 6.18 13.23
C LEU A 123 -17.30 6.75 14.22
N GLU A 124 -17.54 7.95 14.74
CA GLU A 124 -16.80 8.53 15.88
C GLU A 124 -16.83 7.60 17.10
N GLY A 125 -18.01 7.08 17.46
CA GLY A 125 -18.19 6.13 18.57
C GLY A 125 -17.52 4.76 18.37
N ALA A 126 -17.13 4.43 17.13
CA ALA A 126 -16.34 3.23 16.81
C ALA A 126 -14.83 3.51 16.72
N ILE A 127 -14.43 4.76 16.52
CA ILE A 127 -13.05 5.18 16.25
C ILE A 127 -12.65 6.32 17.19
N ASP A 128 -12.33 5.99 18.44
CA ASP A 128 -11.78 6.94 19.43
C ASP A 128 -10.34 7.33 19.05
N GLU A 129 -10.21 8.30 18.14
CA GLU A 129 -8.92 8.80 17.63
C GLU A 129 -7.99 9.27 18.74
N HIS A 130 -8.54 9.84 19.82
CA HIS A 130 -7.78 10.37 20.96
C HIS A 130 -6.98 9.30 21.71
N ARG A 131 -7.29 7.99 21.51
CA ARG A 131 -6.50 6.87 22.07
C ARG A 131 -5.52 6.25 21.07
N HIS A 132 -5.49 6.69 19.81
CA HIS A 132 -5.03 5.85 18.69
C HIS A 132 -4.00 6.50 17.75
N TYR A 133 -2.97 7.15 18.33
CA TYR A 133 -1.76 7.67 17.65
C TYR A 133 -1.00 6.68 16.72
N ARG A 134 -1.37 5.39 16.69
CA ARG A 134 -0.77 4.37 15.83
C ARG A 134 -1.66 4.13 14.61
N LEU A 135 -1.23 4.69 13.48
CA LEU A 135 -1.90 4.60 12.18
C LEU A 135 -2.38 3.19 11.77
N GLY A 136 -1.64 2.14 12.16
CA GLY A 136 -2.04 0.75 11.93
C GLY A 136 -3.34 0.37 12.65
N ARG A 137 -3.52 0.77 13.92
CA ARG A 137 -4.75 0.52 14.68
C ARG A 137 -5.91 1.37 14.17
N TYR A 138 -5.64 2.59 13.73
CA TYR A 138 -6.65 3.44 13.09
C TYR A 138 -7.20 2.80 11.80
N HIS A 139 -6.32 2.35 10.90
CA HIS A 139 -6.69 1.60 9.70
C HIS A 139 -7.44 0.29 10.00
N GLU A 140 -7.02 -0.43 11.03
CA GLU A 140 -7.69 -1.64 11.51
C GLU A 140 -9.12 -1.36 12.02
N LEU A 141 -9.33 -0.24 12.74
CA LEU A 141 -10.65 0.19 13.20
C LEU A 141 -11.57 0.63 12.05
N LEU A 142 -11.03 1.29 11.02
CA LEU A 142 -11.77 1.58 9.79
C LEU A 142 -12.25 0.30 9.10
N TRP A 143 -11.41 -0.75 9.04
CA TRP A 143 -11.85 -2.07 8.55
C TRP A 143 -12.86 -2.75 9.47
N GLN A 144 -12.70 -2.68 10.80
CA GLN A 144 -13.72 -3.18 11.75
C GLN A 144 -15.07 -2.49 11.53
N PHE A 145 -15.08 -1.19 11.25
CA PHE A 145 -16.30 -0.45 10.92
C PHE A 145 -16.89 -0.91 9.58
N VAL A 146 -16.09 -0.90 8.51
CA VAL A 146 -16.54 -1.30 7.15
C VAL A 146 -17.14 -2.70 7.16
N LEU A 147 -16.45 -3.71 7.71
CA LEU A 147 -16.92 -5.10 7.73
C LEU A 147 -18.14 -5.34 8.64
N LYS A 148 -18.46 -4.39 9.52
CA LYS A 148 -19.63 -4.46 10.42
C LYS A 148 -20.84 -3.70 9.88
N HIS A 149 -20.62 -2.71 9.01
CA HIS A 149 -21.64 -1.75 8.59
C HIS A 149 -21.87 -1.67 7.06
N ALA A 150 -21.03 -2.28 6.22
CA ALA A 150 -21.25 -2.34 4.78
C ALA A 150 -22.29 -3.43 4.41
N PRO A 151 -23.17 -3.18 3.42
CA PRO A 151 -24.44 -3.91 3.25
C PRO A 151 -24.36 -5.44 3.22
N ASP A 152 -23.37 -6.03 2.54
CA ASP A 152 -23.25 -7.49 2.39
C ASP A 152 -22.14 -8.10 3.24
N SER A 153 -21.77 -7.48 4.36
CA SER A 153 -20.70 -7.96 5.25
C SER A 153 -21.07 -7.96 6.73
N ARG A 154 -20.56 -8.94 7.47
CA ARG A 154 -20.68 -9.05 8.92
C ARG A 154 -19.34 -9.45 9.55
N LEU A 155 -18.77 -8.54 10.33
CA LEU A 155 -17.64 -8.81 11.22
C LEU A 155 -18.07 -9.82 12.30
N LEU A 156 -17.32 -10.90 12.45
CA LEU A 156 -17.55 -11.94 13.45
C LEU A 156 -16.60 -11.77 14.65
N ILE A 157 -15.30 -11.59 14.39
CA ILE A 157 -14.26 -11.49 15.42
C ILE A 157 -13.25 -10.43 14.98
N SER A 158 -12.73 -9.64 15.93
CA SER A 158 -11.51 -8.86 15.77
C SER A 158 -10.49 -9.17 16.86
N ASN A 159 -9.21 -8.94 16.57
CA ASN A 159 -8.08 -9.08 17.50
C ASN A 159 -7.98 -10.45 18.20
N LEU A 160 -8.10 -11.55 17.45
CA LEU A 160 -8.10 -12.90 18.02
C LEU A 160 -6.67 -13.37 18.35
N ALA A 161 -6.20 -13.05 19.55
CA ALA A 161 -4.85 -13.40 20.02
C ALA A 161 -4.65 -14.93 20.16
N ILE A 162 -3.79 -15.50 19.32
CA ILE A 162 -3.45 -16.92 19.30
C ILE A 162 -2.29 -17.18 20.28
N LYS A 163 -2.52 -18.04 21.27
CA LYS A 163 -1.58 -18.25 22.39
C LYS A 163 -1.22 -19.72 22.57
N ASP A 164 -0.01 -19.97 23.05
CA ASP A 164 0.39 -21.25 23.63
C ASP A 164 0.93 -21.04 25.05
N ALA A 165 0.24 -21.65 26.02
CA ALA A 165 0.39 -21.37 27.45
C ALA A 165 0.43 -19.85 27.77
N LYS A 166 1.63 -19.29 28.02
CA LYS A 166 1.86 -17.88 28.36
C LYS A 166 2.40 -17.04 27.19
N ILE A 167 2.67 -17.65 26.03
CA ILE A 167 3.28 -17.01 24.86
C ILE A 167 2.19 -16.68 23.85
N THR A 168 2.12 -15.44 23.38
CA THR A 168 1.31 -15.08 22.21
C THR A 168 2.10 -15.40 20.95
N LEU A 169 1.59 -16.31 20.11
CA LEU A 169 2.19 -16.70 18.83
C LEU A 169 1.92 -15.65 17.73
N GLY A 170 0.81 -14.92 17.88
CA GLY A 170 0.39 -13.82 17.05
C GLY A 170 -1.08 -13.49 17.31
N GLU A 171 -1.70 -12.81 16.36
CA GLU A 171 -3.10 -12.40 16.39
C GLU A 171 -3.68 -12.62 15.00
N LEU A 172 -4.98 -12.91 14.91
CA LEU A 172 -5.74 -12.83 13.66
C LEU A 172 -6.51 -11.52 13.72
N ASP A 173 -6.21 -10.58 12.82
CA ASP A 173 -6.70 -9.20 12.91
C ASP A 173 -8.24 -9.17 12.85
N LEU A 174 -8.80 -9.79 11.80
CA LEU A 174 -10.24 -9.76 11.50
C LEU A 174 -10.73 -11.12 10.97
N ILE A 175 -11.88 -11.57 11.46
CA ILE A 175 -12.68 -12.66 10.89
C ILE A 175 -14.05 -12.09 10.55
N TYR A 176 -14.47 -12.21 9.29
CA TYR A 176 -15.77 -11.73 8.82
C TYR A 176 -16.44 -12.74 7.89
N GLN A 177 -17.67 -12.45 7.49
CA GLN A 177 -18.46 -13.24 6.55
C GLN A 177 -19.22 -12.29 5.61
N THR A 178 -19.57 -12.73 4.40
CA THR A 178 -20.40 -11.96 3.45
C THR A 178 -21.78 -12.60 3.26
N SER A 179 -22.78 -11.82 2.83
CA SER A 179 -24.12 -12.35 2.49
C SER A 179 -24.08 -13.45 1.43
N SER A 180 -23.08 -13.41 0.54
CA SER A 180 -22.92 -14.36 -0.57
C SER A 180 -22.18 -15.65 -0.18
N GLU A 181 -21.52 -15.71 0.97
CA GLU A 181 -20.57 -16.79 1.29
C GLU A 181 -20.75 -17.31 2.72
N ARG A 182 -20.98 -18.62 2.85
CA ARG A 182 -21.05 -19.30 4.16
C ARG A 182 -19.68 -19.56 4.81
N ALA A 183 -18.59 -19.36 4.07
CA ALA A 183 -17.25 -19.46 4.61
C ALA A 183 -16.92 -18.21 5.46
N PRO A 184 -16.39 -18.36 6.69
CA PRO A 184 -15.71 -17.25 7.33
C PRO A 184 -14.41 -16.94 6.58
N THR A 185 -14.04 -15.66 6.55
CA THR A 185 -12.85 -15.14 5.90
C THR A 185 -11.94 -14.48 6.92
N HIS A 186 -10.69 -14.93 7.01
CA HIS A 186 -9.63 -14.26 7.75
C HIS A 186 -9.01 -13.15 6.90
N LEU A 187 -9.06 -11.92 7.40
CA LEU A 187 -8.42 -10.76 6.79
C LEU A 187 -7.31 -10.24 7.71
N GLU A 188 -6.07 -10.32 7.25
CA GLU A 188 -4.93 -9.57 7.79
C GLU A 188 -4.96 -8.15 7.20
N VAL A 189 -4.75 -7.11 8.02
CA VAL A 189 -4.80 -5.71 7.61
C VAL A 189 -3.53 -4.94 7.99
N ALA A 190 -2.99 -4.16 7.06
CA ALA A 190 -1.94 -3.20 7.40
C ALA A 190 -1.84 -2.06 6.39
N ILE A 191 -1.89 -0.82 6.88
CA ILE A 191 -1.50 0.33 6.07
C ILE A 191 0.01 0.60 6.19
N LYS A 192 0.67 0.89 5.07
CA LYS A 192 2.13 1.16 5.04
C LYS A 192 2.51 2.29 4.08
N PHE A 193 3.61 2.97 4.42
CA PHE A 193 4.16 4.09 3.67
C PHE A 193 5.65 3.82 3.53
N TYR A 194 6.19 3.81 2.31
CA TYR A 194 7.58 3.43 2.05
C TYR A 194 8.28 4.41 1.10
N LEU A 195 9.48 4.82 1.49
CA LEU A 195 10.37 5.67 0.72
C LEU A 195 11.39 4.78 0.00
N GLY A 196 11.49 4.92 -1.32
CA GLY A 196 12.39 4.11 -2.15
C GLY A 196 13.82 4.65 -2.16
N LEU A 197 14.81 3.78 -1.96
CA LEU A 197 16.24 4.13 -1.94
C LEU A 197 16.96 3.79 -3.27
N PRO A 198 17.55 4.78 -3.99
CA PRO A 198 18.39 4.57 -5.18
C PRO A 198 19.56 3.61 -4.94
N GLU A 199 20.15 3.68 -3.75
CA GLU A 199 21.15 2.74 -3.25
C GLU A 199 20.60 2.02 -2.02
N GLY A 200 20.62 0.69 -2.03
CA GLY A 200 19.94 -0.11 -1.02
C GLY A 200 20.00 -1.61 -1.30
N PRO A 201 19.42 -2.44 -0.43
CA PRO A 201 19.72 -3.87 -0.42
C PRO A 201 18.99 -4.66 -1.51
N GLY A 202 19.77 -5.40 -2.30
CA GLY A 202 19.29 -6.24 -3.41
C GLY A 202 19.19 -5.50 -4.74
N ALA A 203 18.59 -6.17 -5.72
CA ALA A 203 18.36 -5.66 -7.08
C ALA A 203 17.59 -4.33 -7.06
N VAL A 204 17.66 -3.54 -8.14
CA VAL A 204 17.12 -2.18 -8.20
C VAL A 204 15.59 -2.13 -7.96
N ASN A 205 14.85 -3.14 -8.40
CA ASN A 205 13.41 -3.32 -8.15
C ASN A 205 13.08 -4.11 -6.86
N SER A 206 14.03 -4.29 -5.95
CA SER A 206 13.85 -5.07 -4.71
C SER A 206 12.85 -4.39 -3.76
N PRO A 207 11.81 -5.08 -3.26
CA PRO A 207 10.97 -4.59 -2.16
C PRO A 207 11.75 -4.28 -0.86
N ALA A 208 13.02 -4.70 -0.73
CA ALA A 208 13.85 -4.34 0.41
C ALA A 208 14.49 -2.94 0.29
N ARG A 209 14.38 -2.26 -0.86
CA ARG A 209 14.78 -0.85 -1.06
C ARG A 209 13.70 0.15 -0.64
N TRP A 210 12.51 -0.33 -0.29
CA TRP A 210 11.35 0.48 0.06
C TRP A 210 11.20 0.48 1.57
N ILE A 211 11.74 1.54 2.21
CA ILE A 211 11.98 1.63 3.66
C ILE A 211 10.92 2.50 4.32
N GLY A 212 10.41 2.08 5.48
CA GLY A 212 9.45 2.87 6.23
C GLY A 212 10.10 4.16 6.75
N PRO A 213 9.40 5.32 6.82
CA PRO A 213 10.02 6.61 7.16
C PRO A 213 10.88 6.61 8.44
N GLY A 214 10.57 5.73 9.41
CA GLY A 214 11.34 5.55 10.65
C GLY A 214 12.49 4.53 10.60
N GLY A 215 12.94 4.07 9.43
CA GLY A 215 14.11 3.18 9.23
C GLY A 215 13.98 1.72 9.72
N ALA A 216 13.00 1.42 10.58
CA ALA A 216 12.91 0.14 11.29
C ALA A 216 12.19 -1.00 10.54
N ASP A 217 11.70 -0.78 9.31
CA ASP A 217 10.89 -1.76 8.55
C ASP A 217 11.02 -1.51 7.04
N SER A 218 10.74 -2.52 6.22
CA SER A 218 10.73 -2.44 4.75
C SER A 218 9.57 -3.22 4.15
N LEU A 219 9.19 -2.89 2.90
CA LEU A 219 8.13 -3.59 2.19
C LEU A 219 8.41 -5.10 2.12
N ALA A 220 9.67 -5.49 1.90
CA ALA A 220 10.13 -6.89 1.99
C ALA A 220 9.81 -7.55 3.33
N ILE A 221 10.12 -6.89 4.46
CA ILE A 221 9.90 -7.45 5.80
C ILE A 221 8.42 -7.61 6.10
N LYS A 222 7.58 -6.59 5.87
CA LYS A 222 6.13 -6.72 6.12
C LYS A 222 5.47 -7.73 5.19
N TYR A 223 5.69 -7.69 3.87
CA TYR A 223 4.99 -8.62 2.98
C TYR A 223 5.37 -10.07 3.29
N GLN A 224 6.66 -10.37 3.50
CA GLN A 224 7.08 -11.73 3.84
C GLN A 224 6.56 -12.18 5.21
N ARG A 225 6.45 -11.28 6.20
CA ARG A 225 5.85 -11.62 7.50
C ARG A 225 4.36 -11.95 7.38
N SER A 226 3.60 -11.20 6.58
CA SER A 226 2.18 -11.53 6.37
C SER A 226 2.01 -12.88 5.66
N LEU A 227 2.80 -13.16 4.62
CA LEU A 227 2.74 -14.44 3.88
C LEU A 227 3.23 -15.67 4.67
N HIS A 228 4.33 -15.55 5.43
CA HIS A 228 4.98 -16.72 6.05
C HIS A 228 4.68 -16.92 7.54
N HIS A 229 4.06 -15.95 8.21
CA HIS A 229 3.68 -16.05 9.63
C HIS A 229 2.20 -15.77 9.86
N GLN A 230 1.72 -14.59 9.48
CA GLN A 230 0.38 -14.13 9.89
C GLN A 230 -0.75 -14.91 9.23
N LEU A 231 -0.76 -15.02 7.89
CA LEU A 231 -1.78 -15.79 7.17
C LEU A 231 -1.73 -17.29 7.54
N PRO A 232 -0.55 -17.96 7.59
CA PRO A 232 -0.44 -19.32 8.08
C PRO A 232 -0.87 -19.54 9.54
N LEU A 233 -0.85 -18.52 10.40
CA LEU A 233 -1.16 -18.65 11.83
C LEU A 233 -2.55 -19.24 12.06
N ALA A 234 -3.55 -18.79 11.29
CA ALA A 234 -4.92 -19.27 11.37
C ALA A 234 -5.06 -20.77 11.08
N HIS A 235 -4.17 -21.32 10.23
CA HIS A 235 -4.13 -22.73 9.83
C HIS A 235 -3.26 -23.61 10.74
N THR A 236 -2.57 -23.03 11.74
CA THR A 236 -1.89 -23.84 12.77
C THR A 236 -2.90 -24.58 13.65
N PRO A 237 -2.52 -25.72 14.29
CA PRO A 237 -3.42 -26.43 15.20
C PRO A 237 -3.95 -25.56 16.36
N LYS A 238 -3.14 -24.58 16.83
CA LYS A 238 -3.54 -23.60 17.85
C LYS A 238 -4.52 -22.57 17.25
N GLY A 239 -4.20 -22.02 16.08
CA GLY A 239 -5.07 -21.09 15.34
C GLY A 239 -6.46 -21.67 15.08
N LEU A 240 -6.53 -22.84 14.44
CA LEU A 240 -7.79 -23.53 14.13
C LEU A 240 -8.61 -23.86 15.39
N HIS A 241 -7.96 -24.25 16.49
CA HIS A 241 -8.64 -24.53 17.76
C HIS A 241 -9.22 -23.26 18.38
N THR A 242 -8.42 -22.19 18.50
CA THR A 242 -8.86 -20.91 19.07
C THR A 242 -9.95 -20.25 18.21
N LEU A 243 -9.83 -20.31 16.88
CA LEU A 243 -10.82 -19.77 15.96
C LEU A 243 -12.17 -20.51 16.05
N ARG A 244 -12.16 -21.86 16.02
CA ARG A 244 -13.39 -22.66 16.20
C ARG A 244 -14.05 -22.41 17.55
N ALA A 245 -13.27 -22.28 18.62
CA ALA A 245 -13.80 -21.97 19.95
C ALA A 245 -14.44 -20.56 20.02
N ALA A 246 -13.89 -19.58 19.30
CA ALA A 246 -14.45 -18.23 19.21
C ALA A 246 -15.75 -18.18 18.38
N LEU A 247 -15.78 -18.84 17.21
CA LEU A 247 -16.97 -18.91 16.35
C LEU A 247 -18.15 -19.59 17.07
N VAL A 248 -17.92 -20.74 17.72
CA VAL A 248 -18.95 -21.47 18.49
C VAL A 248 -19.49 -20.66 19.69
N LYS A 249 -18.78 -19.62 20.16
CA LYS A 249 -19.31 -18.69 21.16
C LYS A 249 -20.34 -17.73 20.54
N ILE A 250 -20.03 -17.16 19.37
CA ILE A 250 -20.91 -16.21 18.67
C ILE A 250 -22.24 -16.87 18.31
N GLU A 251 -22.21 -18.11 17.80
CA GLU A 251 -23.43 -18.90 17.49
C GLU A 251 -24.36 -19.14 18.70
N ARG A 252 -23.83 -19.05 19.93
CA ARG A 252 -24.60 -19.24 21.17
C ARG A 252 -25.11 -17.93 21.75
N ASP A 253 -24.32 -16.88 21.64
CA ASP A 253 -24.67 -15.54 22.13
C ASP A 253 -25.72 -14.87 21.21
N GLU A 254 -25.75 -15.21 19.91
CA GLU A 254 -26.66 -14.63 18.91
C GLU A 254 -27.74 -15.64 18.43
N THR A 255 -28.69 -15.97 19.31
CA THR A 255 -29.75 -16.96 19.03
C THR A 255 -30.72 -16.51 17.94
N GLY A 256 -30.49 -16.96 16.69
CA GLY A 256 -31.41 -16.76 15.57
C GLY A 256 -30.78 -16.70 14.17
N LEU A 257 -29.45 -16.71 14.07
CA LEU A 257 -28.71 -16.56 12.82
C LEU A 257 -28.45 -17.91 12.11
N GLU A 258 -28.08 -17.85 10.82
CA GLU A 258 -27.55 -19.04 10.13
C GLU A 258 -26.27 -19.52 10.84
N LYS A 259 -26.13 -20.85 10.97
CA LYS A 259 -24.96 -21.47 11.61
C LYS A 259 -23.72 -21.30 10.75
N VAL A 260 -22.58 -21.03 11.39
CA VAL A 260 -21.28 -20.99 10.73
C VAL A 260 -20.76 -22.42 10.66
N GLU A 261 -21.13 -23.14 9.60
CA GLU A 261 -20.81 -24.56 9.40
C GLU A 261 -19.29 -24.83 9.57
N PRO A 262 -18.83 -25.47 10.67
CA PRO A 262 -17.42 -25.43 11.11
C PRO A 262 -16.47 -26.35 10.31
N GLU A 263 -17.00 -26.96 9.24
CA GLU A 263 -16.31 -27.79 8.26
C GLU A 263 -16.00 -27.02 6.95
N VAL A 264 -16.61 -25.84 6.73
CA VAL A 264 -16.30 -24.99 5.58
C VAL A 264 -14.88 -24.42 5.71
N PRO A 265 -14.03 -24.49 4.66
CA PRO A 265 -12.65 -24.01 4.75
C PRO A 265 -12.58 -22.49 4.96
N LEU A 266 -11.73 -22.07 5.89
CA LEU A 266 -11.43 -20.67 6.17
C LEU A 266 -10.78 -20.01 4.95
N GLN A 267 -11.43 -18.99 4.39
CA GLN A 267 -10.80 -18.17 3.36
C GLN A 267 -9.75 -17.23 3.95
N GLN A 268 -8.81 -16.78 3.13
CA GLN A 268 -7.75 -15.86 3.56
C GLN A 268 -7.60 -14.69 2.60
N GLN A 269 -7.51 -13.50 3.17
CA GLN A 269 -7.38 -12.23 2.47
C GLN A 269 -6.33 -11.37 3.14
N LEU A 270 -5.76 -10.43 2.38
CA LEU A 270 -4.79 -9.45 2.85
C LEU A 270 -5.17 -8.09 2.29
N ALA A 271 -5.34 -7.10 3.17
CA ALA A 271 -5.40 -5.69 2.77
C ALA A 271 -4.08 -5.02 3.19
N LEU A 272 -3.23 -4.70 2.21
CA LEU A 272 -1.96 -3.99 2.36
C LEU A 272 -1.96 -2.63 1.60
N PRO A 273 -2.92 -1.72 1.85
CA PRO A 273 -2.96 -0.41 1.20
C PRO A 273 -1.86 0.53 1.72
N GLY A 274 -1.65 1.64 1.02
CA GLY A 274 -0.57 2.55 1.38
C GLY A 274 -0.19 3.55 0.30
N CYS A 275 1.01 4.11 0.45
CA CYS A 275 1.66 4.91 -0.58
C CYS A 275 3.14 4.55 -0.70
N LEU A 276 3.62 4.46 -1.94
CA LEU A 276 5.04 4.47 -2.26
C LEU A 276 5.49 5.92 -2.53
N PHE A 277 6.71 6.25 -2.13
CA PHE A 277 7.32 7.57 -2.37
C PHE A 277 8.67 7.38 -3.03
N ARG A 278 8.86 8.06 -4.16
CA ARG A 278 10.10 8.00 -4.94
C ARG A 278 11.05 9.14 -4.57
N PRO A 279 12.36 8.93 -4.64
CA PRO A 279 13.33 10.00 -4.35
C PRO A 279 13.20 11.11 -5.40
N TRP A 280 13.17 12.37 -4.96
CA TRP A 280 13.33 13.51 -5.87
C TRP A 280 14.80 13.65 -6.23
N GLN A 281 15.12 13.47 -7.51
CA GLN A 281 16.49 13.53 -8.03
C GLN A 281 16.47 14.26 -9.39
N PRO A 282 16.50 15.61 -9.41
CA PRO A 282 16.27 16.39 -10.64
C PRO A 282 17.36 16.23 -11.71
N GLU A 283 18.54 15.72 -11.33
CA GLU A 283 19.69 15.50 -12.21
C GLU A 283 19.79 14.05 -12.74
N THR A 284 18.96 13.12 -12.24
CA THR A 284 19.00 11.70 -12.62
C THR A 284 18.26 11.44 -13.94
N THR A 285 18.76 10.53 -14.77
CA THR A 285 18.13 10.22 -16.06
C THR A 285 16.99 9.22 -15.92
N LEU A 286 16.11 9.17 -16.92
CA LEU A 286 15.00 8.22 -17.02
C LEU A 286 15.43 6.74 -16.86
N ALA A 287 16.68 6.40 -17.23
CA ALA A 287 17.20 5.05 -17.14
C ALA A 287 17.73 4.67 -15.74
N ASP A 288 18.09 5.67 -14.93
CA ASP A 288 18.84 5.51 -13.68
C ASP A 288 17.95 5.62 -12.43
N HIS A 289 16.73 6.15 -12.57
CA HIS A 289 15.77 6.22 -11.47
C HIS A 289 15.34 4.83 -10.96
N LEU A 290 15.19 4.73 -9.64
CA LEU A 290 14.72 3.54 -8.92
C LEU A 290 13.31 3.10 -9.38
N PRO A 291 13.11 1.98 -10.09
CA PRO A 291 11.78 1.58 -10.56
C PRO A 291 10.89 1.05 -9.42
N PRO A 292 9.56 0.89 -9.67
CA PRO A 292 8.63 0.29 -8.72
C PRO A 292 9.10 -1.09 -8.19
N PRO A 293 8.71 -1.47 -6.97
CA PRO A 293 9.08 -2.77 -6.40
C PRO A 293 8.50 -3.93 -7.23
N ALA A 294 9.24 -5.03 -7.32
CA ALA A 294 8.76 -6.24 -7.95
C ALA A 294 7.42 -6.70 -7.33
N GLY A 295 6.38 -6.82 -8.15
CA GLY A 295 5.02 -7.13 -7.71
C GLY A 295 4.18 -5.94 -7.26
N CYS A 296 4.62 -4.69 -7.44
CA CYS A 296 3.82 -3.49 -7.20
C CYS A 296 2.48 -3.54 -7.96
N HIS A 297 1.40 -3.06 -7.33
CA HIS A 297 0.15 -2.80 -8.05
C HIS A 297 0.34 -1.64 -9.05
N PRO A 298 -0.17 -1.71 -10.29
CA PRO A 298 0.00 -0.65 -11.30
C PRO A 298 -0.46 0.72 -10.80
N ASP A 299 -1.68 0.80 -10.29
CA ASP A 299 -2.28 2.03 -9.78
C ASP A 299 -1.47 2.65 -8.62
N THR A 300 -0.89 1.81 -7.75
CA THR A 300 -0.01 2.27 -6.65
C THR A 300 1.30 2.82 -7.18
N ALA A 301 1.84 2.28 -8.27
CA ALA A 301 2.99 2.86 -8.94
C ALA A 301 2.61 4.23 -9.52
N MET A 302 1.51 4.32 -10.28
CA MET A 302 1.05 5.57 -10.88
C MET A 302 0.76 6.68 -9.84
N GLN A 303 0.22 6.29 -8.68
CA GLN A 303 -0.09 7.20 -7.56
C GLN A 303 1.12 7.44 -6.61
N ALA A 304 2.33 7.03 -6.99
CA ALA A 304 3.51 7.18 -6.14
C ALA A 304 3.90 8.64 -5.89
N GLY A 305 4.00 9.01 -4.62
CA GLY A 305 4.42 10.34 -4.18
C GLY A 305 5.93 10.57 -4.35
N TRP A 306 6.39 11.68 -3.79
CA TRP A 306 7.80 12.07 -3.75
C TRP A 306 8.34 12.02 -2.33
N TRP A 307 9.62 11.75 -2.15
CA TRP A 307 10.35 12.09 -0.94
C TRP A 307 11.59 12.93 -1.28
N VAL A 308 11.90 13.87 -0.40
CA VAL A 308 12.80 15.00 -0.65
C VAL A 308 13.48 15.38 0.67
N HIS A 309 14.78 15.69 0.64
CA HIS A 309 15.54 16.18 1.79
C HIS A 309 15.08 17.59 2.20
N LEU A 310 15.45 18.05 3.40
CA LEU A 310 15.05 19.37 3.89
C LEU A 310 15.73 20.48 3.08
N SER A 311 17.03 20.32 2.78
CA SER A 311 17.79 21.23 1.89
C SER A 311 17.13 21.45 0.53
N ASP A 312 16.40 20.44 0.06
CA ASP A 312 15.92 20.29 -1.30
C ASP A 312 14.45 20.75 -1.46
N PHE A 313 13.71 20.89 -0.36
CA PHE A 313 12.27 21.19 -0.39
C PHE A 313 11.92 22.51 -1.12
N PRO A 314 12.65 23.63 -0.95
CA PRO A 314 12.40 24.85 -1.71
C PRO A 314 12.62 24.67 -3.22
N ALA A 315 13.64 23.90 -3.61
CA ALA A 315 13.97 23.63 -5.02
C ALA A 315 12.93 22.69 -5.67
N PHE A 316 12.46 21.69 -4.92
CA PHE A 316 11.35 20.83 -5.29
C PHE A 316 10.05 21.62 -5.51
N CYS A 317 9.66 22.48 -4.56
CA CYS A 317 8.49 23.35 -4.71
C CYS A 317 8.64 24.32 -5.90
N ALA A 318 9.83 24.89 -6.11
CA ALA A 318 10.12 25.75 -7.26
C ALA A 318 10.11 25.01 -8.61
N ALA A 319 10.23 23.67 -8.62
CA ALA A 319 10.04 22.84 -9.81
C ALA A 319 8.56 22.53 -10.05
N LEU A 320 7.79 22.18 -9.02
CA LEU A 320 6.34 21.95 -9.14
C LEU A 320 5.59 23.20 -9.63
N SER A 321 5.95 24.39 -9.15
CA SER A 321 5.37 25.67 -9.62
C SER A 321 5.68 26.04 -11.08
N LYS A 322 6.49 25.24 -11.79
CA LYS A 322 6.86 25.46 -13.20
C LYS A 322 6.33 24.37 -14.14
N ILE A 323 5.39 23.56 -13.67
CA ILE A 323 4.97 22.34 -14.38
C ILE A 323 3.94 22.61 -15.50
N SER A 324 3.27 23.75 -15.47
CA SER A 324 2.53 24.28 -16.62
C SER A 324 3.51 24.79 -17.68
N THR A 325 3.38 24.28 -18.91
CA THR A 325 4.06 24.84 -20.09
C THR A 325 3.42 26.13 -20.60
N ASP A 326 2.20 26.44 -20.16
CA ASP A 326 1.53 27.72 -20.41
C ASP A 326 1.90 28.72 -19.30
N GLU A 327 2.47 29.85 -19.71
CA GLU A 327 2.98 30.91 -18.84
C GLU A 327 1.85 31.72 -18.19
N ALA A 328 0.74 31.97 -18.89
CA ALA A 328 -0.41 32.70 -18.35
C ALA A 328 -1.19 31.84 -17.34
N VAL A 329 -1.23 30.51 -17.52
CA VAL A 329 -1.73 29.57 -16.50
C VAL A 329 -0.80 29.53 -15.29
N ARG A 330 0.53 29.55 -15.50
CA ARG A 330 1.54 29.51 -14.44
C ARG A 330 1.49 30.76 -13.55
N GLU A 331 1.26 31.94 -14.13
CA GLU A 331 1.06 33.19 -13.39
C GLU A 331 -0.25 33.24 -12.59
N GLN A 332 -1.20 32.35 -12.87
CA GLN A 332 -2.51 32.26 -12.21
C GLN A 332 -2.62 31.03 -11.29
N GLN A 333 -1.50 30.42 -10.89
CA GLN A 333 -1.48 29.25 -10.01
C GLN A 333 -0.56 29.44 -8.81
N CYS A 334 -1.09 29.18 -7.62
CA CYS A 334 -0.33 29.11 -6.38
C CYS A 334 -0.07 27.65 -6.01
N LEU A 335 1.17 27.33 -5.60
CA LEU A 335 1.48 26.05 -4.96
C LEU A 335 1.16 26.16 -3.46
N GLN A 336 0.12 25.46 -3.05
CA GLN A 336 -0.34 25.37 -1.66
C GLN A 336 -0.14 23.96 -1.11
N GLY A 337 -0.33 23.78 0.20
CA GLY A 337 -0.23 22.48 0.84
C GLY A 337 -0.54 22.50 2.33
N ILE A 338 -0.37 21.35 2.98
CA ILE A 338 -0.55 21.18 4.42
C ILE A 338 0.26 19.97 4.95
N VAL A 339 0.82 20.10 6.15
CA VAL A 339 1.48 19.00 6.87
C VAL A 339 0.43 18.01 7.36
N ARG A 340 0.61 16.73 7.05
CA ARG A 340 -0.28 15.64 7.49
C ARG A 340 0.35 14.92 8.68
N GLU A 341 -0.17 15.18 9.88
CA GLU A 341 0.11 14.35 11.06
C GLU A 341 -0.79 13.09 11.08
N LYS A 342 -0.48 12.13 11.96
CA LYS A 342 -1.28 10.90 12.12
C LYS A 342 -2.51 11.18 13.01
N PRO A 343 -3.70 10.63 12.70
CA PRO A 343 -3.97 9.56 11.74
C PRO A 343 -4.18 9.99 10.28
N ALA A 344 -4.21 11.30 9.97
CA ALA A 344 -4.61 11.89 8.69
C ALA A 344 -3.65 11.67 7.49
N TRP A 345 -3.05 10.48 7.37
CA TRP A 345 -2.22 10.04 6.24
C TRP A 345 -3.04 9.34 5.13
N LEU A 346 -4.32 9.04 5.37
CA LEU A 346 -5.20 8.33 4.44
C LEU A 346 -5.76 9.28 3.38
N ALA A 347 -6.93 9.89 3.58
CA ALA A 347 -7.57 10.75 2.59
C ALA A 347 -6.82 12.08 2.38
N PRO A 348 -6.92 12.68 1.19
CA PRO A 348 -6.49 14.06 0.94
C PRO A 348 -7.16 15.07 1.89
N PRO A 349 -6.54 16.24 2.15
CA PRO A 349 -7.15 17.32 2.91
C PRO A 349 -8.29 18.01 2.13
N LEU A 350 -9.05 18.88 2.79
CA LEU A 350 -9.93 19.82 2.09
C LEU A 350 -9.06 20.87 1.38
N LYS A 351 -9.67 21.72 0.54
CA LYS A 351 -8.93 22.79 -0.16
C LYS A 351 -8.79 24.06 0.69
N GLU A 352 -9.73 24.29 1.60
CA GLU A 352 -9.71 25.39 2.58
C GLU A 352 -8.63 25.23 3.67
N ASP A 353 -8.12 24.01 3.89
CA ASP A 353 -7.02 23.72 4.81
C ASP A 353 -5.63 24.15 4.28
N LEU A 354 -5.53 24.50 2.98
CA LEU A 354 -4.24 24.63 2.29
C LEU A 354 -3.62 26.02 2.49
N VAL A 355 -2.34 26.04 2.89
CA VAL A 355 -1.53 27.25 3.05
C VAL A 355 -0.46 27.36 1.96
N PRO A 356 0.05 28.56 1.61
CA PRO A 356 1.14 28.70 0.65
C PRO A 356 2.39 27.90 1.06
N TRP A 357 3.07 27.26 0.11
CA TRP A 357 4.14 26.29 0.43
C TRP A 357 5.29 26.87 1.28
N HIS A 358 5.60 28.17 1.16
CA HIS A 358 6.62 28.84 1.99
C HIS A 358 6.31 28.74 3.50
N ALA A 359 5.03 28.75 3.90
CA ALA A 359 4.65 28.58 5.31
C ALA A 359 4.86 27.14 5.81
N LEU A 360 4.92 26.16 4.89
CA LEU A 360 5.33 24.79 5.20
C LEU A 360 6.84 24.70 5.34
N ASP A 361 7.59 25.43 4.52
CA ASP A 361 9.06 25.51 4.56
C ASP A 361 9.56 26.10 5.89
N ASP A 362 8.99 27.25 6.30
CA ASP A 362 9.20 27.85 7.63
C ASP A 362 8.91 26.86 8.77
N TRP A 363 7.82 26.09 8.66
CA TRP A 363 7.43 25.09 9.64
C TRP A 363 8.37 23.88 9.65
N LEU A 364 8.86 23.45 8.49
CA LEU A 364 9.78 22.32 8.34
C LEU A 364 11.14 22.65 8.97
N HIS A 365 11.69 23.84 8.69
CA HIS A 365 12.92 24.30 9.34
C HIS A 365 12.75 24.42 10.87
N GLN A 366 11.61 24.92 11.35
CA GLN A 366 11.30 24.90 12.79
C GLN A 366 11.20 23.46 13.34
N HIS A 367 10.60 22.53 12.61
CA HIS A 367 10.43 21.16 13.06
C HIS A 367 11.77 20.41 13.16
N PHE A 368 12.57 20.44 12.10
CA PHE A 368 13.80 19.67 12.01
C PHE A 368 14.93 20.32 12.83
N CYS A 369 15.25 21.60 12.58
CA CYS A 369 16.45 22.23 13.14
C CYS A 369 16.34 22.55 14.66
N VAL A 370 15.13 22.75 15.20
CA VAL A 370 14.95 22.99 16.65
C VAL A 370 14.93 21.68 17.44
N SER A 371 14.49 20.57 16.84
CA SER A 371 14.41 19.25 17.50
C SER A 371 15.79 18.73 17.92
N GLU A 372 16.83 19.01 17.13
CA GLU A 372 18.22 18.61 17.40
C GLU A 372 18.77 19.18 18.71
N GLN A 373 18.34 20.39 19.10
CA GLN A 373 18.90 21.11 20.24
C GLN A 373 18.36 20.63 21.60
N HIS A 374 17.22 19.92 21.62
CA HIS A 374 16.48 19.62 22.85
C HIS A 374 15.97 18.17 22.98
N THR A 375 16.19 17.29 22.00
CA THR A 375 15.64 15.91 22.05
C THR A 375 16.68 14.84 21.71
N SER A 376 16.62 13.70 22.40
CA SER A 376 17.53 12.55 22.21
C SER A 376 17.08 11.57 21.11
N ARG A 377 16.34 12.07 20.11
CA ARG A 377 15.86 11.29 18.96
C ARG A 377 15.97 12.13 17.69
N PRO A 378 16.41 11.56 16.56
CA PRO A 378 16.42 12.29 15.29
C PRO A 378 14.98 12.67 14.91
N PRO A 379 14.77 13.88 14.36
CA PRO A 379 13.44 14.35 13.96
C PRO A 379 12.83 13.43 12.89
N HIS A 380 11.55 13.11 13.06
CA HIS A 380 10.87 12.13 12.23
C HIS A 380 10.39 12.73 10.90
N PRO A 381 10.59 12.05 9.74
CA PRO A 381 10.06 12.50 8.46
C PRO A 381 8.57 12.81 8.46
N ARG A 382 8.18 13.83 7.69
CA ARG A 382 6.80 14.36 7.65
C ARG A 382 6.16 14.18 6.29
N GLN A 383 4.92 13.69 6.30
CA GLN A 383 4.09 13.64 5.11
C GLN A 383 3.44 15.01 4.92
N LEU A 384 3.54 15.56 3.72
CA LEU A 384 2.86 16.76 3.27
C LEU A 384 1.89 16.39 2.14
N TRP A 385 0.84 17.18 2.01
CA TRP A 385 0.07 17.31 0.79
C TRP A 385 0.46 18.60 0.09
N LEU A 386 0.69 18.58 -1.22
CA LEU A 386 0.85 19.77 -2.06
C LEU A 386 -0.17 19.77 -3.20
N GLU A 387 -0.62 20.95 -3.61
CA GLU A 387 -1.56 21.14 -4.71
C GLU A 387 -1.29 22.46 -5.47
N LEU A 388 -1.36 22.44 -6.80
CA LEU A 388 -1.49 23.67 -7.60
C LEU A 388 -2.96 24.07 -7.66
N THR A 389 -3.27 25.20 -7.03
CA THR A 389 -4.60 25.81 -7.01
C THR A 389 -4.62 27.06 -7.89
N PRO A 390 -5.69 27.29 -8.68
CA PRO A 390 -5.90 28.59 -9.33
C PRO A 390 -5.93 29.71 -8.29
N GLU A 391 -5.28 30.83 -8.57
CA GLU A 391 -5.29 32.00 -7.69
C GLU A 391 -6.65 32.70 -7.77
N ILE A 392 -7.36 32.78 -6.64
CA ILE A 392 -8.66 33.44 -6.56
C ILE A 392 -8.44 34.95 -6.46
N SER A 393 -8.24 35.60 -7.60
CA SER A 393 -8.09 37.05 -7.74
C SER A 393 -9.21 37.80 -7.00
N SER A 394 -8.85 38.43 -5.88
CA SER A 394 -9.76 39.15 -4.98
C SER A 394 -10.15 40.54 -5.49
N ALA A 395 -10.55 40.64 -6.76
CA ALA A 395 -10.79 41.90 -7.45
C ALA A 395 -12.14 41.94 -8.21
N THR A 396 -13.07 42.73 -7.66
CA THR A 396 -14.26 43.31 -8.33
C THR A 396 -15.30 42.39 -8.99
N SER A 397 -16.54 42.54 -8.52
CA SER A 397 -17.74 41.94 -9.07
C SER A 397 -18.10 42.45 -10.49
N HIS A 398 -17.95 41.61 -11.51
CA HIS A 398 -18.82 41.63 -12.70
C HIS A 398 -19.08 40.21 -13.23
N SER A 399 -20.27 40.02 -13.80
CA SER A 399 -20.79 38.71 -14.20
C SER A 399 -20.17 38.21 -15.51
N VAL A 400 -19.08 37.45 -15.40
CA VAL A 400 -18.69 36.46 -16.42
C VAL A 400 -18.77 35.10 -15.77
N ILE A 401 -19.69 34.26 -16.22
CA ILE A 401 -19.73 32.84 -15.83
C ILE A 401 -18.53 32.17 -16.51
N PRO A 402 -17.55 31.59 -15.77
CA PRO A 402 -16.50 30.82 -16.42
C PRO A 402 -17.14 29.61 -17.11
N SER A 403 -16.85 29.42 -18.39
CA SER A 403 -17.14 28.15 -19.07
C SER A 403 -16.52 27.01 -18.28
N ALA A 404 -17.22 25.88 -18.13
CA ALA A 404 -16.79 24.76 -17.28
C ALA A 404 -15.61 23.95 -17.89
N THR A 405 -14.49 24.62 -18.15
CA THR A 405 -13.19 23.99 -18.33
C THR A 405 -12.79 23.34 -17.01
N THR A 406 -12.70 22.02 -16.99
CA THR A 406 -12.20 21.26 -15.85
C THR A 406 -10.73 21.59 -15.61
N HIS A 407 -10.45 22.55 -14.73
CA HIS A 407 -9.09 22.89 -14.32
C HIS A 407 -8.42 21.66 -13.69
N VAL A 408 -7.35 21.18 -14.32
CA VAL A 408 -6.54 20.08 -13.78
C VAL A 408 -5.81 20.58 -12.54
N SER A 409 -6.30 20.17 -11.37
CA SER A 409 -5.65 20.38 -10.09
C SER A 409 -4.51 19.37 -9.98
N HIS A 410 -3.26 19.84 -10.06
CA HIS A 410 -2.10 18.97 -9.85
C HIS A 410 -1.90 18.73 -8.35
N GLN A 411 -1.83 17.46 -7.94
CA GLN A 411 -1.84 17.04 -6.54
C GLN A 411 -0.69 16.06 -6.26
N TRP A 412 0.01 16.24 -5.14
CA TRP A 412 1.12 15.38 -4.76
C TRP A 412 1.09 15.05 -3.26
N ARG A 413 1.42 13.79 -2.94
CA ARG A 413 1.86 13.38 -1.60
C ARG A 413 3.38 13.46 -1.55
N VAL A 414 3.90 14.05 -0.49
CA VAL A 414 5.33 14.32 -0.32
C VAL A 414 5.77 13.80 1.05
N PHE A 415 6.97 13.25 1.16
CA PHE A 415 7.68 13.10 2.43
C PHE A 415 8.89 14.03 2.46
N VAL A 416 8.94 14.94 3.43
CA VAL A 416 10.18 15.66 3.74
C VAL A 416 10.93 14.87 4.82
N VAL A 417 12.20 14.57 4.54
CA VAL A 417 13.11 13.84 5.42
C VAL A 417 14.25 14.76 5.89
N PRO A 418 14.90 14.48 7.03
CA PRO A 418 16.20 15.07 7.36
C PRO A 418 17.25 14.84 6.28
N ASP A 419 18.26 15.70 6.23
CA ASP A 419 19.38 15.57 5.28
C ASP A 419 20.30 14.37 5.61
N ASP A 420 20.19 13.80 6.82
CA ASP A 420 20.90 12.60 7.28
C ASP A 420 20.11 11.28 7.07
N TRP A 421 18.92 11.34 6.46
CA TRP A 421 18.05 10.19 6.27
C TRP A 421 18.49 9.35 5.05
N PRO A 422 18.52 7.99 5.12
CA PRO A 422 18.04 7.14 6.22
C PRO A 422 19.12 6.76 7.24
N ASN A 423 18.94 7.24 8.48
CA ASN A 423 19.74 6.84 9.65
C ASN A 423 19.77 5.32 9.96
N GLN A 424 18.83 4.54 9.42
CA GLN A 424 18.83 3.08 9.51
C GLN A 424 18.17 2.47 8.26
N VAL A 425 18.81 1.45 7.70
CA VAL A 425 18.24 0.57 6.66
C VAL A 425 18.20 -0.87 7.21
N PRO A 426 17.04 -1.54 7.20
CA PRO A 426 16.91 -2.90 7.71
C PRO A 426 17.36 -3.91 6.66
N LEU A 427 18.07 -4.96 7.07
CA LEU A 427 18.51 -6.02 6.16
C LEU A 427 17.31 -6.76 5.54
N PRO A 428 17.40 -7.26 4.30
CA PRO A 428 16.38 -8.12 3.72
C PRO A 428 16.10 -9.34 4.60
N PRO A 429 14.87 -9.87 4.61
CA PRO A 429 14.60 -11.16 5.25
C PRO A 429 15.51 -12.24 4.66
N VAL A 430 16.14 -13.03 5.53
CA VAL A 430 16.88 -14.20 5.08
C VAL A 430 15.88 -15.24 4.60
N ASN A 431 15.92 -15.57 3.30
CA ASN A 431 15.22 -16.73 2.74
C ASN A 431 15.74 -18.00 3.43
N LYS A 432 15.09 -18.40 4.52
CA LYS A 432 15.32 -19.70 5.16
C LYS A 432 14.78 -20.78 4.24
N VAL A 433 15.63 -21.24 3.33
CA VAL A 433 15.46 -22.50 2.60
C VAL A 433 15.18 -23.56 3.66
N ARG A 434 13.94 -24.04 3.72
CA ARG A 434 13.56 -25.18 4.55
C ARG A 434 14.15 -26.41 3.87
N TRP A 435 15.28 -26.88 4.39
CA TRP A 435 15.65 -28.28 4.26
C TRP A 435 14.57 -29.09 4.99
N GLN A 436 13.73 -29.78 4.21
CA GLN A 436 12.75 -30.79 4.63
C GLN A 436 12.98 -32.04 3.76
#